data_AF-A0A7J8YJ18-F1
#
_entry.id   AF-A0A7J8YJ18-F1
#
_cell.length_a   1.000
_cell.length_b   1.000
_cell.length_c   1.000
_cell.angle_alpha   90.00
_cell.angle_beta   90.00
_cell.angle_gamma   90.00
#
_symmetry.space_group_name_H-M   'P 1'
#
loop_
_entity.id
_entity.type
_entity.pdbx_description
1 polymer ?
#
loop_
_entity_poly.entity_id
_entity_poly.type
_entity_poly.pdbx_seq_one_letter_code
_entity_poly.pdbx_strand_id
1 'polypeptide(L)'
;PEISRAAAVYIKYLIPGLFAYGFLQNILRFLQTQSVVIPLVVFSVVPLGIHFGIVYSLVNKTSVGYKGAPMAASISIWISFLLLALYVLLANKFQNTWTGFSLESFRYIIRNSKLALPSAAMVCLEFWAFETLVFLAGLMPNSKITTSLIAICVNTENIAYMITYGLSAAG
;
A
#
# COMPACT_ATOMS: atom_id res chain seq x y z
N PRO A 1 15.55 22.44 6.54
CA PRO A 1 14.95 22.81 5.23
C PRO A 1 15.21 21.78 4.11
N GLU A 2 16.44 21.29 3.97
CA GLU A 2 16.82 20.39 2.87
C GLU A 2 16.13 19.02 2.92
N ILE A 3 16.07 18.38 4.09
CA ILE A 3 15.39 17.09 4.28
C ILE A 3 13.90 17.20 3.92
N SER A 4 13.21 18.24 4.42
CA SER A 4 11.80 18.49 4.10
C SER A 4 11.58 18.73 2.60
N ARG A 5 12.46 19.48 1.93
CA ARG A 5 12.41 19.67 0.47
C ARG A 5 12.59 18.35 -0.29
N ALA A 6 13.56 17.53 0.11
CA ALA A 6 13.81 16.23 -0.51
C ALA A 6 12.62 15.28 -0.32
N ALA A 7 12.01 15.26 0.88
CA ALA A 7 10.81 14.50 1.19
C ALA A 7 9.60 14.97 0.38
N ALA A 8 9.40 16.28 0.22
CA ALA A 8 8.31 16.81 -0.62
C ALA A 8 8.45 16.38 -2.08
N VAL A 9 9.67 16.37 -2.63
CA VAL A 9 9.92 15.83 -3.97
C VAL A 9 9.65 14.32 -4.00
N TYR A 10 10.11 13.57 -3.00
CA TYR A 10 9.88 12.12 -2.90
C TYR A 10 8.38 11.79 -2.96
N ILE A 11 7.57 12.49 -2.15
CA ILE A 11 6.11 12.31 -2.08
C ILE A 11 5.46 12.62 -3.43
N LYS A 12 5.90 13.66 -4.15
CA LYS A 12 5.36 13.98 -5.49
C LYS A 12 5.49 12.81 -6.47
N TYR A 13 6.60 12.08 -6.43
CA TYR A 13 6.79 10.89 -7.27
C TYR A 13 6.00 9.67 -6.80
N LEU A 14 5.44 9.70 -5.58
CA LEU A 14 4.60 8.63 -5.01
C LEU A 14 3.10 8.83 -5.32
N ILE A 15 2.68 10.03 -5.70
CA ILE A 15 1.28 10.37 -6.01
C ILE A 15 0.64 9.38 -7.01
N PRO A 16 1.27 9.00 -8.14
CA PRO A 16 0.68 8.02 -9.06
C PRO A 16 0.43 6.66 -8.41
N GLY A 17 1.31 6.25 -7.50
CA GLY A 17 1.17 5.00 -6.74
C GLY A 17 -0.02 5.02 -5.78
N LEU A 18 -0.41 6.19 -5.26
CA LEU A 18 -1.57 6.31 -4.38
C LEU A 18 -2.88 5.94 -5.10
N PHE A 19 -3.05 6.37 -6.35
CA PHE A 19 -4.21 5.99 -7.16
C PHE A 19 -4.20 4.49 -7.49
N ALA A 20 -3.04 3.97 -7.89
CA ALA A 20 -2.84 2.54 -8.14
C ALA A 20 -3.20 1.70 -6.91
N TYR A 21 -2.79 2.15 -5.73
CA TYR A 21 -3.08 1.50 -4.47
C TYR A 21 -4.58 1.46 -4.17
N GLY A 22 -5.30 2.55 -4.45
CA GLY A 22 -6.76 2.58 -4.35
C GLY A 22 -7.42 1.49 -5.21
N PHE A 23 -7.02 1.38 -6.49
CA PHE A 23 -7.53 0.32 -7.37
C PHE A 23 -7.13 -1.09 -6.91
N LEU A 24 -5.87 -1.25 -6.48
CA LEU A 24 -5.35 -2.52 -5.96
C LEU A 24 -6.15 -2.98 -4.74
N GLN A 25 -6.41 -2.11 -3.77
CA GLN A 25 -7.19 -2.48 -2.57
C GLN A 25 -8.61 -2.92 -2.91
N ASN A 26 -9.26 -2.28 -3.90
CA ASN A 26 -10.58 -2.70 -4.35
C ASN A 26 -10.57 -4.11 -4.96
N ILE A 27 -9.61 -4.41 -5.85
CA ILE A 27 -9.54 -5.74 -6.48
C ILE A 27 -9.11 -6.84 -5.49
N LEU A 28 -8.22 -6.51 -4.55
CA LEU A 28 -7.87 -7.41 -3.44
C LEU A 28 -9.12 -7.78 -2.65
N ARG A 29 -9.92 -6.78 -2.26
CA ARG A 29 -11.16 -7.01 -1.50
C ARG A 29 -12.17 -7.83 -2.29
N PHE A 30 -12.36 -7.53 -3.57
CA PHE A 30 -13.25 -8.30 -4.47
C PHE A 30 -12.89 -9.80 -4.51
N LEU A 31 -11.59 -10.11 -4.60
CA LEU A 31 -11.11 -11.50 -4.63
C LEU A 31 -11.20 -12.18 -3.25
N GLN A 32 -10.84 -11.46 -2.18
CA GLN A 32 -10.90 -11.95 -0.80
C GLN A 32 -12.32 -12.31 -0.37
N THR A 33 -13.33 -11.49 -0.69
CA THR A 33 -14.73 -11.78 -0.34
C THR A 33 -15.31 -12.99 -1.08
N GLN A 34 -14.59 -13.50 -2.08
CA GLN A 34 -14.92 -14.74 -2.83
C GLN A 34 -13.97 -15.89 -2.48
N SER A 35 -13.19 -15.75 -1.40
CA SER A 35 -12.18 -16.70 -0.94
C SER A 35 -11.12 -17.06 -1.99
N VAL A 36 -10.82 -16.13 -2.92
CA VAL A 36 -9.81 -16.33 -3.98
C VAL A 36 -8.48 -15.73 -3.53
N VAL A 37 -7.72 -16.50 -2.76
CA VAL A 37 -6.47 -16.02 -2.13
C VAL A 37 -5.20 -16.46 -2.85
N ILE A 38 -5.19 -17.62 -3.49
CA ILE A 38 -3.97 -18.15 -4.16
C ILE A 38 -3.48 -17.24 -5.29
N PRO A 39 -4.33 -16.70 -6.19
CA PRO A 39 -3.89 -15.74 -7.19
C PRO A 39 -3.30 -14.46 -6.58
N LEU A 40 -3.77 -14.02 -5.41
CA LEU A 40 -3.22 -12.85 -4.72
C LEU A 40 -1.77 -13.08 -4.29
N VAL A 41 -1.46 -14.29 -3.83
CA VAL A 41 -0.09 -14.66 -3.45
C VAL A 41 0.80 -14.73 -4.69
N VAL A 42 0.39 -15.44 -5.74
CA VAL A 42 1.19 -15.58 -6.96
C VAL A 42 1.44 -14.22 -7.63
N PHE A 43 0.40 -13.40 -7.78
CA PHE A 43 0.52 -12.08 -8.41
C PHE A 43 1.10 -10.99 -7.49
N SER A 44 1.43 -11.28 -6.23
CA SER A 44 2.23 -10.37 -5.40
C SER A 44 3.73 -10.66 -5.49
N VAL A 45 4.13 -11.92 -5.71
CA VAL A 45 5.54 -12.32 -5.87
C VAL A 45 6.15 -11.78 -7.16
N VAL A 46 5.41 -11.79 -8.27
CA VAL A 46 5.93 -11.33 -9.58
C VAL A 46 6.27 -9.83 -9.58
N PRO A 47 5.37 -8.91 -9.19
CA PRO A 47 5.69 -7.49 -9.06
C PRO A 47 6.82 -7.22 -8.06
N LEU A 48 6.90 -8.01 -6.97
CA LEU A 48 7.99 -7.89 -6.00
C LEU A 48 9.36 -8.21 -6.64
N GLY A 49 9.45 -9.30 -7.41
CA GLY A 49 10.67 -9.64 -8.14
C GLY A 49 11.07 -8.55 -9.14
N ILE A 50 10.10 -8.05 -9.90
CA ILE A 50 10.31 -6.96 -10.86
C ILE A 50 10.72 -5.66 -10.16
N HIS A 51 10.15 -5.38 -8.98
CA HIS A 51 10.41 -4.17 -8.21
C HIS A 51 11.90 -4.00 -7.91
N PHE A 52 12.60 -5.06 -7.52
CA PHE A 52 14.05 -5.02 -7.26
C PHE A 52 14.86 -4.53 -8.47
N GLY A 53 14.52 -5.01 -9.67
CA GLY A 53 15.16 -4.58 -10.91
C GLY A 53 14.86 -3.13 -11.25
N ILE A 54 13.59 -2.72 -11.12
CA ILE A 54 13.15 -1.35 -11.41
C ILE A 54 13.81 -0.36 -10.45
N VAL A 55 13.76 -0.63 -9.14
CA VAL A 55 14.34 0.28 -8.13
C VAL A 55 15.85 0.39 -8.30
N TYR A 56 16.55 -0.73 -8.49
CA TYR A 56 17.99 -0.72 -8.70
C TYR A 56 18.37 0.10 -9.94
N SER A 57 17.66 -0.10 -11.04
CA SER A 57 17.92 0.61 -12.30
C SER A 57 17.63 2.10 -12.18
N LEU A 58 16.45 2.48 -11.68
CA LEU A 58 16.06 3.88 -11.56
C LEU A 58 16.95 4.65 -10.58
N VAL A 59 17.34 4.03 -9.47
CA VAL A 59 18.16 4.70 -8.45
C VAL A 59 19.63 4.78 -8.87
N ASN A 60 20.20 3.70 -9.43
CA ASN A 60 21.66 3.59 -9.62
C ASN A 60 22.14 3.72 -11.06
N LYS A 61 21.27 3.51 -12.06
CA LYS A 61 21.65 3.47 -13.48
C LYS A 61 21.09 4.65 -14.29
N THR A 62 20.27 5.51 -13.68
CA THR A 62 19.70 6.69 -14.34
C THR A 62 20.01 7.96 -13.57
N SER A 63 19.81 9.13 -14.20
CA SER A 63 19.93 10.44 -13.56
C SER A 63 18.80 10.77 -12.57
N VAL A 64 17.84 9.87 -12.38
CA VAL A 64 16.69 10.06 -11.48
C VAL A 64 17.10 9.98 -10.01
N GLY A 65 18.10 9.16 -9.67
CA GLY A 65 18.65 9.04 -8.32
C GLY A 65 17.61 8.59 -7.29
N TYR A 66 17.61 9.19 -6.10
CA TYR A 66 16.71 8.79 -5.00
C TYR A 66 15.20 8.93 -5.33
N LYS A 67 14.84 9.81 -6.29
CA LYS A 67 13.46 9.94 -6.81
C LYS A 67 13.01 8.67 -7.55
N GLY A 68 13.95 7.81 -7.92
CA GLY A 68 13.70 6.53 -8.56
C GLY A 68 13.00 5.53 -7.65
N ALA A 69 13.22 5.60 -6.33
CA ALA A 69 12.56 4.72 -5.37
C ALA A 69 11.03 4.89 -5.30
N PRO A 70 10.45 6.10 -5.11
CA PRO A 70 9.00 6.28 -5.10
C PRO A 70 8.37 6.06 -6.48
N MET A 71 9.13 6.33 -7.55
CA MET A 71 8.70 6.03 -8.92
C MET A 71 8.63 4.51 -9.16
N ALA A 72 9.65 3.76 -8.72
CA ALA A 72 9.67 2.29 -8.79
C ALA A 72 8.51 1.69 -7.99
N ALA A 73 8.25 2.20 -6.78
CA ALA A 73 7.13 1.78 -5.95
C ALA A 73 5.78 2.01 -6.69
N SER A 74 5.58 3.21 -7.24
CA SER A 74 4.38 3.55 -7.99
C SER A 74 4.17 2.62 -9.20
N ILE A 75 5.21 2.39 -9.99
CA ILE A 75 5.17 1.48 -11.15
C ILE A 75 4.83 0.06 -10.70
N SER A 76 5.43 -0.41 -9.61
CA SER A 76 5.23 -1.78 -9.13
C SER A 76 3.81 -2.02 -8.65
N ILE A 77 3.19 -1.05 -7.97
CA ILE A 77 1.79 -1.13 -7.55
C ILE A 77 0.86 -1.15 -8.77
N TRP A 78 1.15 -0.38 -9.82
CA TRP A 78 0.41 -0.45 -11.09
C TRP A 78 0.52 -1.83 -11.74
N ILE A 79 1.72 -2.42 -11.78
CA ILE A 79 1.91 -3.78 -12.30
C ILE A 79 1.06 -4.79 -11.50
N SER A 80 1.08 -4.72 -10.17
CA SER A 80 0.25 -5.59 -9.31
C SER A 80 -1.24 -5.45 -9.63
N PHE A 81 -1.74 -4.21 -9.74
CA PHE A 81 -3.14 -3.95 -10.07
C PHE A 81 -3.48 -4.51 -11.46
N LEU A 82 -2.66 -4.23 -12.48
CA LEU A 82 -2.93 -4.66 -13.86
C LEU A 82 -2.91 -6.18 -14.00
N LEU A 83 -2.01 -6.88 -13.32
CA LEU A 83 -1.98 -8.35 -13.31
C LEU A 83 -3.26 -8.94 -12.72
N LEU A 84 -3.71 -8.41 -11.57
CA LEU A 84 -4.95 -8.85 -10.93
C LEU A 84 -6.18 -8.48 -11.76
N ALA A 85 -6.20 -7.28 -12.36
CA ALA A 85 -7.29 -6.84 -13.22
C ALA A 85 -7.40 -7.73 -14.45
N LEU A 86 -6.28 -8.06 -15.10
CA LEU A 86 -6.25 -8.99 -16.22
C LEU A 86 -6.76 -10.37 -15.81
N TYR A 87 -6.35 -10.87 -14.63
CA TYR A 87 -6.85 -12.14 -14.09
C TYR A 87 -8.37 -12.13 -13.92
N VAL A 88 -8.93 -11.07 -13.32
CA VAL A 88 -10.40 -10.95 -13.13
C VAL A 88 -11.13 -10.87 -14.46
N LEU A 89 -10.59 -10.14 -15.45
CA LEU A 89 -11.21 -9.96 -16.76
C LEU A 89 -11.19 -11.23 -17.62
N LEU A 90 -10.13 -12.04 -17.52
CA LEU A 90 -9.95 -13.24 -18.35
C LEU A 90 -10.54 -14.51 -17.73
N ALA A 91 -10.69 -14.57 -16.41
CA ALA A 91 -11.17 -15.78 -15.74
C ALA A 91 -12.70 -15.91 -15.82
N ASN A 92 -13.17 -17.01 -16.42
CA ASN A 92 -14.61 -17.35 -16.50
C ASN A 92 -15.29 -17.41 -15.12
N LYS A 93 -14.53 -17.66 -14.04
CA LYS A 93 -15.02 -17.72 -12.66
C LYS A 93 -15.78 -16.45 -12.23
N PHE A 94 -15.41 -15.29 -12.75
CA PHE A 94 -15.97 -14.01 -12.30
C PHE A 94 -17.10 -13.47 -13.16
N GLN A 95 -17.57 -14.21 -14.18
CA GLN A 95 -18.61 -13.74 -15.10
C GLN A 95 -19.92 -13.33 -14.41
N ASN A 96 -20.26 -13.95 -13.28
CA ASN A 96 -21.46 -13.64 -12.51
C ASN A 96 -21.26 -12.49 -11.51
N THR A 97 -20.02 -12.18 -11.14
CA THR A 97 -19.67 -11.17 -10.11
C THR A 97 -19.08 -9.90 -10.70
N TRP A 98 -18.53 -9.98 -11.91
CA TRP A 98 -17.98 -8.88 -12.67
C TRP A 98 -18.76 -8.73 -13.97
N THR A 99 -19.71 -7.81 -13.98
CA THR A 99 -20.56 -7.50 -15.14
C THR A 99 -20.09 -6.28 -15.93
N GLY A 100 -18.86 -5.81 -15.65
CA GLY A 100 -18.26 -4.62 -16.25
C GLY A 100 -18.48 -3.34 -15.44
N PHE A 101 -18.11 -2.21 -16.02
CA PHE A 101 -18.20 -0.92 -15.36
C PHE A 101 -19.65 -0.43 -15.30
N SER A 102 -20.07 0.04 -14.13
CA SER A 102 -21.37 0.65 -13.88
C SER A 102 -21.23 1.90 -13.03
N LEU A 103 -22.08 2.90 -13.28
CA LEU A 103 -22.18 4.09 -12.44
C LEU A 103 -23.07 3.87 -11.20
N GLU A 104 -23.66 2.69 -11.05
CA GLU A 104 -24.52 2.35 -9.92
C GLU A 104 -23.81 2.51 -8.56
N SER A 105 -22.51 2.20 -8.51
CA SER A 105 -21.69 2.35 -7.29
C SER A 105 -21.69 3.77 -6.74
N PHE A 106 -21.86 4.81 -7.59
CA PHE A 106 -21.90 6.21 -7.14
C PHE A 106 -23.13 6.51 -6.27
N ARG A 107 -24.23 5.76 -6.45
CA ARG A 107 -25.45 5.90 -5.63
C ARG A 107 -25.21 5.53 -4.16
N TYR A 108 -24.19 4.74 -3.89
CA TYR A 108 -23.89 4.23 -2.55
C TYR A 108 -22.77 4.98 -1.85
N ILE A 109 -22.15 5.99 -2.47
CA ILE A 109 -21.02 6.72 -1.89
C ILE A 109 -21.37 7.27 -0.50
N ILE A 110 -22.45 8.04 -0.37
CA ILE A 110 -22.83 8.66 0.92
C ILE A 110 -23.09 7.59 1.99
N ARG A 111 -23.77 6.50 1.61
CA ARG A 111 -24.06 5.39 2.52
C ARG A 111 -22.76 4.70 2.97
N ASN A 112 -21.87 4.38 2.03
CA ASN A 112 -20.62 3.69 2.30
C ASN A 112 -19.65 4.58 3.11
N SER A 113 -19.68 5.90 2.91
CA SER A 113 -18.87 6.86 3.68
C SER A 113 -19.17 6.81 5.17
N LYS A 114 -20.38 6.45 5.61
CA LYS A 114 -20.71 6.30 7.04
C LYS A 114 -19.89 5.21 7.74
N LEU A 115 -19.41 4.22 6.99
CA LEU A 115 -18.54 3.16 7.50
C LEU A 115 -17.07 3.41 7.14
N ALA A 116 -16.81 3.92 5.93
CA ALA A 116 -15.46 4.18 5.45
C ALA A 116 -14.77 5.30 6.23
N LEU A 117 -15.47 6.38 6.59
CA LEU A 117 -14.87 7.51 7.32
C LEU A 117 -14.43 7.12 8.74
N PRO A 118 -15.27 6.47 9.58
CA PRO A 118 -14.81 5.98 10.88
C PRO A 118 -13.67 4.97 10.76
N SER A 119 -13.73 4.04 9.80
CA SER A 119 -12.67 3.06 9.59
C SER A 119 -11.34 3.72 9.19
N ALA A 120 -11.39 4.70 8.28
CA ALA A 120 -10.23 5.49 7.88
C ALA A 120 -9.69 6.30 9.07
N ALA A 121 -10.56 6.91 9.88
CA ALA A 121 -10.15 7.65 11.07
C ALA A 121 -9.46 6.74 12.10
N MET A 122 -9.99 5.55 12.35
CA MET A 122 -9.36 4.56 13.25
C MET A 122 -7.94 4.22 12.81
N VAL A 123 -7.76 3.86 11.53
CA VAL A 123 -6.45 3.52 10.98
C VAL A 123 -5.51 4.73 11.01
N CYS A 124 -5.96 5.92 10.61
CA CYS A 124 -5.14 7.13 10.64
C CYS A 124 -4.70 7.50 12.05
N LEU A 125 -5.59 7.41 13.04
CA LEU A 125 -5.26 7.71 14.43
C LEU A 125 -4.21 6.74 15.00
N GLU A 126 -4.30 5.46 14.63
CA GLU A 126 -3.30 4.45 14.98
C GLU A 126 -1.92 4.81 14.40
N PHE A 127 -1.83 5.09 13.09
CA PHE A 127 -0.57 5.51 12.47
C PHE A 127 -0.03 6.83 13.05
N TRP A 128 -0.89 7.82 13.31
CA TRP A 128 -0.47 9.08 13.92
C TRP A 128 0.02 8.92 15.36
N ALA A 129 -0.53 7.97 16.11
CA ALA A 129 -0.01 7.65 17.44
C ALA A 129 1.43 7.12 17.35
N PHE A 130 1.73 6.21 16.42
CA PHE A 130 3.09 5.73 16.19
C PHE A 130 4.05 6.84 15.75
N GLU A 131 3.64 7.71 14.82
CA GLU A 131 4.45 8.85 14.39
C GLU A 131 4.72 9.84 15.55
N THR A 132 3.73 10.04 16.42
CA THR A 132 3.90 10.85 17.63
C THR A 132 4.91 10.23 18.59
N LEU A 133 4.87 8.90 18.79
CA LEU A 133 5.85 8.19 19.61
C LEU A 133 7.28 8.32 19.06
N VAL A 134 7.44 8.15 17.75
CA VAL A 134 8.75 8.31 17.07
C VAL A 134 9.25 9.75 17.20
N PHE A 135 8.36 10.74 17.02
CA PHE A 135 8.68 12.15 17.18
C PHE A 135 9.13 12.48 18.62
N LEU A 136 8.38 12.04 19.63
CA LEU A 136 8.73 12.23 21.04
C LEU A 136 10.05 11.53 21.38
N ALA A 137 10.31 10.33 20.86
CA ALA A 137 11.58 9.65 21.04
C ALA A 137 12.76 10.45 20.47
N GLY A 138 12.54 11.16 19.36
CA GLY A 138 13.52 12.07 18.75
C GLY A 138 13.88 13.29 19.60
N LEU A 139 13.05 13.65 20.58
CA LEU A 139 13.27 14.79 21.48
C LEU A 139 14.00 14.42 22.78
N MET A 140 14.22 13.14 23.05
CA MET A 140 14.84 12.70 24.30
C MET A 140 16.37 12.89 24.31
N PRO A 141 17.02 12.98 25.50
CA PRO A 141 18.47 13.23 25.60
C PRO A 141 19.35 12.25 24.82
N ASN A 142 18.93 10.98 24.74
CA ASN A 142 19.59 9.92 23.96
C ASN A 142 18.82 9.60 22.67
N SER A 143 18.35 10.64 21.95
CA SER A 143 17.43 10.52 20.81
C SER A 143 17.84 9.48 19.76
N LYS A 144 19.13 9.39 19.40
CA LYS A 144 19.61 8.36 18.46
C LYS A 144 19.29 6.94 18.93
N ILE A 145 19.57 6.63 20.19
CA ILE A 145 19.32 5.30 20.76
C ILE A 145 17.82 5.09 20.88
N THR A 146 17.09 6.06 21.44
CA THR A 146 15.67 5.83 21.71
C THR A 146 14.82 5.80 20.44
N THR A 147 15.04 6.69 19.48
CA THR A 147 14.36 6.63 18.18
C THR A 147 14.64 5.30 17.46
N SER A 148 15.89 4.80 17.52
CA SER A 148 16.23 3.51 16.93
C SER A 148 15.50 2.35 17.62
N LEU A 149 15.42 2.36 18.96
CA LEU A 149 14.67 1.35 19.72
C LEU A 149 13.19 1.37 19.37
N ILE A 150 12.55 2.54 19.35
CA ILE A 150 11.14 2.67 18.95
C ILE A 150 10.93 2.19 17.52
N ALA A 151 11.82 2.55 16.59
CA ALA A 151 11.74 2.07 15.20
C ALA A 151 11.82 0.54 15.11
N ILE A 152 12.69 -0.12 15.90
CA ILE A 152 12.78 -1.58 15.95
C ILE A 152 11.47 -2.18 16.50
N CYS A 153 10.92 -1.61 17.58
CA CYS A 153 9.65 -2.07 18.16
C CYS A 153 8.51 -1.97 17.15
N VAL A 154 8.32 -0.80 16.52
CA VAL A 154 7.24 -0.58 15.52
C VAL A 154 7.39 -1.50 14.32
N ASN A 155 8.61 -1.74 13.82
CA ASN A 155 8.82 -2.69 12.73
C ASN A 155 8.52 -4.13 13.13
N THR A 156 8.89 -4.53 14.35
CA THR A 156 8.62 -5.88 14.88
C THR A 156 7.12 -6.10 15.05
N GLU A 157 6.42 -5.12 15.61
CA GLU A 157 4.97 -5.11 15.72
C GLU A 157 4.30 -5.22 14.34
N ASN A 158 4.75 -4.43 13.36
CA ASN A 158 4.20 -4.46 12.01
C ASN A 158 4.36 -5.85 11.36
N ILE A 159 5.51 -6.51 11.54
CA ILE A 159 5.71 -7.89 11.04
C ILE A 159 4.71 -8.85 11.69
N ALA A 160 4.51 -8.77 13.01
CA ALA A 160 3.54 -9.59 13.72
C ALA A 160 2.09 -9.29 13.26
N TYR A 161 1.77 -8.01 13.06
CA TYR A 161 0.47 -7.56 12.57
C TYR A 161 0.17 -8.07 11.15
N MET A 162 1.15 -8.20 10.27
CA MET A 162 0.91 -8.75 8.93
C MET A 162 0.40 -10.20 8.95
N ILE A 163 0.79 -10.99 9.96
CA ILE A 163 0.28 -12.35 10.15
C ILE A 163 -1.20 -12.31 10.54
N THR A 164 -1.56 -11.49 11.54
CA THR A 164 -2.94 -11.38 12.01
C THR A 164 -3.85 -10.76 10.96
N TYR A 165 -3.36 -9.77 10.21
CA TYR A 165 -4.06 -9.17 9.08
C TYR A 165 -4.32 -10.20 7.97
N GLY A 166 -3.32 -11.02 7.62
CA GLY A 166 -3.46 -12.08 6.62
C GLY A 166 -4.52 -13.10 7.02
N LEU A 167 -4.54 -13.53 8.28
CA LEU A 167 -5.58 -14.42 8.82
C LEU A 167 -6.97 -13.77 8.78
N SER A 168 -7.07 -12.50 9.21
CA SER A 168 -8.34 -11.75 9.18
C SER A 168 -8.87 -11.52 7.77
N ALA A 169 -8.02 -11.47 6.75
CA ALA A 169 -8.42 -11.24 5.37
C ALA A 169 -8.76 -12.54 4.61
N ALA A 170 -8.32 -13.70 5.12
CA ALA A 170 -8.60 -15.01 4.55
C ALA A 170 -9.84 -15.69 5.16
N GLY A 171 -10.16 -15.36 6.42
CA GLY A 171 -11.32 -15.87 7.16
C GLY A 171 -12.64 -15.15 6.90
#